data_AF-A0A8E6B4F4-F1
#
_entry.id   AF-A0A8E6B4F4-F1
#
_cell.length_a   1.000
_cell.length_b   1.000
_cell.length_c   1.000
_cell.angle_alpha   90.00
_cell.angle_beta   90.00
_cell.angle_gamma   90.00
#
_symmetry.space_group_name_H-M   'P 1'
#
loop_
_entity.id
_entity.type
_entity.pdbx_description
1 polymer ?
#
loop_
_entity_poly.entity_id
_entity_poly.type
_entity_poly.pdbx_seq_one_letter_code
_entity_poly.pdbx_strand_id
1 'polypeptide(L)'
;MENEFPYDLQMWDPFRRLDGRLRRAKAILDANIRRLSRDDAETLTIARHLGAKFRGKKTLSKEGLAEALALPRTHATLLPKLQAWILTKASDQQLSDRFGIPAEVICWYERSQYHVRPWLHYHDWVLRTAIVHSSDGEPRTSNIYPERWFAYCGGEKILECYYATIGNEPFPDWMTNSRAYRREADQLRFRIQLLIQDGLLTCRSEAELRRLLRVYENLCTAANHPIPPYSRILDLAASKQPFWLTNLAPQMPDETPFNSNASDNSEFCLASIRQQIENLLGART
;
A
#
# COMPACT_ATOMS: atom_id res chain seq x y z
N MET A 1 12.66 -20.47 30.17
CA MET A 1 11.21 -20.58 30.41
C MET A 1 10.52 -19.84 29.28
N GLU A 2 10.10 -20.58 28.26
CA GLU A 2 9.34 -20.02 27.14
C GLU A 2 7.95 -19.65 27.67
N ASN A 3 7.57 -18.38 27.54
CA ASN A 3 6.22 -17.93 27.85
C ASN A 3 5.24 -18.65 26.91
N GLU A 4 4.60 -19.70 27.40
CA GLU A 4 3.37 -20.24 26.82
C GLU A 4 2.27 -19.19 26.97
N PHE A 5 2.26 -18.21 26.07
CA PHE A 5 1.16 -17.26 25.95
C PHE A 5 -0.14 -18.05 25.66
N PRO A 6 -1.24 -17.78 26.38
CA PRO A 6 -2.51 -18.46 26.15
C PRO A 6 -2.99 -18.27 24.71
N TYR A 7 -3.12 -19.36 23.95
CA TYR A 7 -3.22 -19.37 22.49
C TYR A 7 -4.59 -18.94 21.91
N ASP A 8 -5.63 -18.82 22.74
CA ASP A 8 -6.91 -18.21 22.35
C ASP A 8 -6.77 -16.72 22.01
N LEU A 9 -5.63 -16.10 22.37
CA LEU A 9 -5.26 -14.74 22.01
C LEU A 9 -4.73 -14.59 20.58
N GLN A 10 -4.47 -15.65 19.80
CA GLN A 10 -3.91 -15.48 18.45
C GLN A 10 -4.83 -14.76 17.45
N MET A 11 -6.16 -14.85 17.64
CA MET A 11 -7.12 -14.06 16.86
C MET A 11 -7.33 -12.66 17.42
N TRP A 12 -6.81 -12.36 18.62
CA TRP A 12 -7.02 -11.11 19.34
C TRP A 12 -5.72 -10.34 19.59
N ASP A 13 -4.57 -10.88 19.18
CA ASP A 13 -3.26 -10.27 19.35
C ASP A 13 -3.08 -9.13 18.32
N PRO A 14 -3.14 -7.86 18.76
CA PRO A 14 -3.00 -6.71 17.90
C PRO A 14 -1.54 -6.47 17.51
N PHE A 15 -0.59 -7.33 17.90
CA PHE A 15 0.82 -7.26 17.49
C PHE A 15 1.20 -8.41 16.55
N ARG A 16 0.21 -9.18 16.10
CA ARG A 16 0.42 -10.31 15.22
C ARG A 16 1.03 -9.87 13.88
N ARG A 17 1.98 -10.66 13.38
CA ARG A 17 2.54 -10.50 12.03
C ARG A 17 1.53 -10.97 10.98
N LEU A 18 1.58 -10.36 9.79
CA LEU A 18 0.70 -10.69 8.65
C LEU A 18 0.70 -12.17 8.26
N ASP A 19 1.85 -12.83 8.36
CA ASP A 19 2.07 -14.25 8.05
C ASP A 19 2.02 -15.13 9.31
N GLY A 20 1.43 -14.63 10.40
CA GLY A 20 1.42 -15.31 11.69
C GLY A 20 0.80 -16.71 11.65
N ARG A 21 -0.24 -16.94 10.85
CA ARG A 21 -0.84 -18.28 10.65
C ARG A 21 0.15 -19.24 10.00
N LEU A 22 0.81 -18.82 8.92
CA LEU A 22 1.80 -19.65 8.24
C LEU A 22 3.02 -19.96 9.14
N ARG A 23 3.52 -18.97 9.88
CA ARG A 23 4.62 -19.19 10.84
C ARG A 23 4.23 -20.19 11.92
N ARG A 24 3.05 -20.02 12.51
CA ARG A 24 2.53 -20.95 13.52
C ARG A 24 2.35 -22.36 12.96
N ALA A 25 1.81 -22.49 11.76
CA ALA A 25 1.66 -23.77 11.08
C ALA A 25 3.00 -24.49 10.86
N LYS A 26 4.07 -23.75 10.53
CA LYS A 26 5.44 -24.31 10.44
C LYS A 26 5.96 -24.74 11.82
N ALA A 27 5.84 -23.88 12.83
CA ALA A 27 6.30 -24.18 14.20
C ALA A 27 5.62 -25.44 14.78
N ILE A 28 4.33 -25.64 14.50
CA ILE A 28 3.59 -26.86 14.87
C ILE A 28 4.24 -28.12 14.29
N LEU A 29 4.67 -28.06 13.02
CA LEU A 29 5.32 -29.17 12.34
C LEU A 29 6.72 -29.42 12.88
N ASP A 30 7.49 -28.36 13.10
CA ASP A 30 8.88 -28.43 13.58
C ASP A 30 8.95 -29.03 14.99
N ALA A 31 8.04 -28.62 15.89
CA ALA A 31 8.00 -29.09 17.27
C ALA A 31 7.23 -30.43 17.46
N ASN A 32 6.74 -31.04 16.37
CA ASN A 32 5.95 -32.28 16.40
C ASN A 32 4.80 -32.23 17.43
N ILE A 33 4.16 -31.06 17.57
CA ILE A 33 3.15 -30.80 18.60
C ILE A 33 1.91 -31.64 18.31
N ARG A 34 1.69 -32.70 19.10
CA ARG A 34 0.54 -33.61 18.93
C ARG A 34 -0.80 -32.98 19.32
N ARG A 35 -0.78 -31.96 20.19
CA ARG A 35 -1.99 -31.25 20.66
C ARG A 35 -2.32 -30.07 19.74
N LEU A 36 -2.89 -30.40 18.58
CA LEU A 36 -3.39 -29.43 17.59
C LEU A 36 -4.71 -28.76 18.01
N SER A 37 -5.36 -29.18 19.09
CA SER A 37 -6.76 -28.81 19.39
C SER A 37 -6.97 -27.37 19.87
N ARG A 38 -5.92 -26.54 19.96
CA ARG A 38 -5.98 -25.17 20.50
C ARG A 38 -5.64 -24.08 19.47
N ASP A 39 -5.31 -24.44 18.23
CA ASP A 39 -5.03 -23.47 17.17
C ASP A 39 -6.27 -23.25 16.29
N ASP A 40 -6.34 -22.09 15.62
CA ASP A 40 -7.46 -21.77 14.73
C ASP A 40 -7.56 -22.71 13.51
N ALA A 41 -8.76 -22.86 12.98
CA ALA A 41 -9.08 -23.84 11.93
C ALA A 41 -8.23 -23.64 10.67
N GLU A 42 -7.95 -22.40 10.28
CA GLU A 42 -7.10 -22.07 9.14
C GLU A 42 -5.64 -22.45 9.41
N THR A 43 -5.07 -22.09 10.56
CA THR A 43 -3.71 -22.51 10.97
C THR A 43 -3.55 -24.03 10.93
N LEU A 44 -4.52 -24.77 11.46
CA LEU A 44 -4.54 -26.23 11.41
C LEU A 44 -4.65 -26.79 10.00
N THR A 45 -5.44 -26.14 9.14
CA THR A 45 -5.54 -26.51 7.73
C THR A 45 -4.20 -26.34 7.02
N ILE A 46 -3.51 -25.22 7.25
CA ILE A 46 -2.18 -24.95 6.69
C ILE A 46 -1.17 -25.98 7.20
N ALA A 47 -1.14 -26.25 8.51
CA ALA A 47 -0.22 -27.23 9.11
C ALA A 47 -0.44 -28.64 8.53
N ARG A 48 -1.70 -29.09 8.40
CA ARG A 48 -2.01 -30.39 7.77
C ARG A 48 -1.55 -30.45 6.32
N HIS A 49 -1.78 -29.39 5.55
CA HIS A 49 -1.33 -29.30 4.16
C HIS A 49 0.20 -29.43 4.05
N LEU A 50 0.93 -28.62 4.82
CA LEU A 50 2.38 -28.64 4.87
C LEU A 50 2.94 -29.99 5.34
N GLY A 51 2.36 -30.58 6.39
CA GLY A 51 2.79 -31.87 6.93
C GLY A 51 2.45 -33.07 6.03
N ALA A 52 1.40 -32.97 5.20
CA ALA A 52 1.11 -33.98 4.17
C ALA A 52 2.11 -33.87 3.00
N LYS A 53 2.43 -32.64 2.56
CA LYS A 53 3.46 -32.38 1.55
C LYS A 53 4.84 -32.90 1.98
N PHE A 54 5.24 -32.64 3.22
CA PHE A 54 6.51 -33.12 3.77
C PHE A 54 6.61 -34.66 3.81
N ARG A 55 5.50 -35.34 4.10
CA ARG A 55 5.43 -36.81 4.15
C ARG A 55 5.19 -37.47 2.79
N GLY A 56 5.19 -36.72 1.70
CA GLY A 56 4.90 -37.24 0.35
C GLY A 56 3.48 -37.82 0.19
N LYS A 57 2.54 -37.45 1.06
CA LYS A 57 1.16 -37.97 1.02
C LYS A 57 0.30 -37.12 0.10
N LYS A 58 -0.66 -37.76 -0.58
CA LYS A 58 -1.71 -37.05 -1.32
C LYS A 58 -2.42 -36.10 -0.35
N THR A 59 -2.29 -34.82 -0.64
CA THR A 59 -2.86 -33.75 0.18
C THR A 59 -4.36 -33.73 -0.06
N LEU A 60 -5.17 -33.79 1.00
CA LEU A 60 -6.53 -33.27 0.97
C LEU A 60 -6.42 -31.74 0.99
N SER A 61 -5.84 -31.15 -0.06
CA SER A 61 -5.68 -29.71 -0.12
C SER A 61 -7.05 -29.11 -0.37
N LYS A 62 -7.46 -28.17 0.49
CA LYS A 62 -8.50 -27.23 0.10
C LYS A 62 -8.06 -26.53 -1.19
N GLU A 63 -9.02 -26.32 -2.08
CA GLU A 63 -8.81 -25.67 -3.36
C GLU A 63 -8.08 -24.33 -3.15
N GLY A 64 -7.12 -24.05 -4.02
CA GLY A 64 -6.31 -22.82 -3.99
C GLY A 64 -5.23 -22.72 -2.91
N LEU A 65 -5.23 -23.53 -1.84
CA LEU A 65 -4.25 -23.37 -0.74
C LEU A 65 -2.80 -23.61 -1.18
N ALA A 66 -2.55 -24.65 -1.98
CA ALA A 66 -1.19 -24.95 -2.45
C ALA A 66 -0.61 -23.81 -3.29
N GLU A 67 -1.45 -23.25 -4.16
CA GLU A 67 -1.11 -22.14 -5.04
C GLU A 67 -0.95 -20.84 -4.25
N ALA A 68 -1.82 -20.58 -3.28
CA ALA A 68 -1.72 -19.43 -2.39
C ALA A 68 -0.38 -19.41 -1.65
N LEU A 69 0.08 -20.56 -1.14
CA LEU A 69 1.39 -20.70 -0.49
C LEU A 69 2.57 -20.55 -1.47
N ALA A 70 2.32 -20.70 -2.78
CA ALA A 70 3.32 -20.51 -3.83
C ALA A 70 3.33 -19.08 -4.40
N LEU A 71 2.28 -18.29 -4.20
CA LEU A 71 2.12 -16.94 -4.77
C LEU A 71 3.35 -16.03 -4.61
N PRO A 72 4.01 -15.94 -3.44
CA PRO A 72 5.19 -15.07 -3.31
C PRO A 72 6.34 -15.44 -4.25
N ARG A 73 6.37 -16.69 -4.72
CA ARG A 73 7.38 -17.19 -5.67
C ARG A 73 6.90 -17.10 -7.11
N THR A 74 5.64 -17.42 -7.37
CA THR A 74 5.09 -17.48 -8.74
C THR A 74 4.65 -16.11 -9.27
N HIS A 75 4.29 -15.17 -8.39
CA HIS A 75 3.74 -13.85 -8.74
C HIS A 75 4.48 -12.72 -8.01
N ALA A 76 5.79 -12.84 -7.83
CA ALA A 76 6.59 -11.92 -7.01
C ALA A 76 6.45 -10.44 -7.42
N THR A 77 6.28 -10.15 -8.71
CA THR A 77 6.12 -8.78 -9.24
C THR A 77 4.72 -8.21 -9.03
N LEU A 78 3.69 -9.06 -9.00
CA LEU A 78 2.29 -8.67 -8.80
C LEU A 78 1.92 -8.60 -7.32
N LEU A 79 2.64 -9.33 -6.45
CA LEU A 79 2.33 -9.45 -5.04
C LEU A 79 2.21 -8.10 -4.30
N PRO A 80 3.12 -7.11 -4.50
CA PRO A 80 2.98 -5.81 -3.84
C PRO A 80 1.68 -5.10 -4.24
N LYS A 81 1.30 -5.20 -5.52
CA LYS A 81 0.04 -4.65 -6.01
C LYS A 81 -1.15 -5.35 -5.38
N LEU A 82 -1.18 -6.68 -5.39
CA LEU A 82 -2.26 -7.45 -4.76
C LEU A 82 -2.42 -7.09 -3.28
N GLN A 83 -1.31 -6.97 -2.53
CA GLN A 83 -1.33 -6.59 -1.11
C GLN A 83 -1.90 -5.19 -0.87
N ALA A 84 -1.53 -4.21 -1.69
CA ALA A 84 -2.14 -2.88 -1.65
C ALA A 84 -3.65 -2.97 -1.89
N TRP A 85 -4.07 -3.69 -2.92
CA TRP A 85 -5.48 -3.88 -3.24
C TRP A 85 -6.30 -4.62 -2.16
N ILE A 86 -5.69 -5.53 -1.40
CA ILE A 86 -6.36 -6.15 -0.24
C ILE A 86 -6.72 -5.09 0.83
N LEU A 87 -5.92 -4.04 0.98
CA LEU A 87 -6.17 -2.95 1.95
C LEU A 87 -7.35 -2.05 1.56
N THR A 88 -7.78 -2.04 0.29
CA THR A 88 -8.92 -1.22 -0.17
C THR A 88 -10.27 -1.84 0.18
N LYS A 89 -10.30 -3.00 0.85
CA LYS A 89 -11.50 -3.81 1.14
C LYS A 89 -12.19 -4.39 -0.10
N ALA A 90 -11.53 -4.40 -1.26
CA ALA A 90 -12.02 -5.11 -2.44
C ALA A 90 -12.23 -6.60 -2.11
N SER A 91 -13.33 -7.16 -2.61
CA SER A 91 -13.68 -8.57 -2.43
C SER A 91 -12.71 -9.50 -3.19
N ASP A 92 -12.63 -10.76 -2.78
CA ASP A 92 -11.76 -11.75 -3.45
C ASP A 92 -12.13 -11.93 -4.93
N GLN A 93 -13.41 -11.80 -5.29
CA GLN A 93 -13.84 -11.85 -6.68
C GLN A 93 -13.33 -10.65 -7.48
N GLN A 94 -13.46 -9.42 -6.94
CA GLN A 94 -12.93 -8.23 -7.61
C GLN A 94 -11.41 -8.29 -7.81
N LEU A 95 -10.70 -8.81 -6.81
CA LEU A 95 -9.26 -9.05 -6.94
C LEU A 95 -8.96 -10.15 -7.97
N SER A 96 -9.81 -11.19 -8.04
CA SER A 96 -9.67 -12.25 -9.03
C SER A 96 -9.78 -11.72 -10.45
N ASP A 97 -10.85 -10.96 -10.72
CA ASP A 97 -11.10 -10.35 -12.03
C ASP A 97 -9.97 -9.38 -12.43
N ARG A 98 -9.41 -8.66 -11.45
CA ARG A 98 -8.35 -7.66 -11.67
C ARG A 98 -6.97 -8.28 -11.92
N PHE A 99 -6.63 -9.38 -11.24
CA PHE A 99 -5.28 -9.96 -11.27
C PHE A 99 -5.18 -11.27 -12.04
N GLY A 100 -6.31 -11.86 -12.47
CA GLY A 100 -6.34 -13.18 -13.11
C GLY A 100 -5.96 -14.32 -12.17
N ILE A 101 -6.01 -14.10 -10.85
CA ILE A 101 -5.70 -15.10 -9.82
C ILE A 101 -7.04 -15.64 -9.29
N PRO A 102 -7.24 -16.95 -9.12
CA PRO A 102 -8.51 -17.46 -8.59
C PRO A 102 -8.88 -16.86 -7.22
N ALA A 103 -10.16 -16.57 -7.00
CA ALA A 103 -10.63 -15.94 -5.76
C ALA A 103 -10.29 -16.78 -4.51
N GLU A 104 -10.35 -18.11 -4.60
CA GLU A 104 -9.97 -19.03 -3.52
C GLU A 104 -8.48 -18.93 -3.18
N VAL A 105 -7.62 -18.71 -4.18
CA VAL A 105 -6.17 -18.54 -4.01
C VAL A 105 -5.90 -17.22 -3.28
N ILE A 106 -6.57 -16.13 -3.66
CA ILE A 106 -6.46 -14.83 -3.00
C ILE A 106 -6.95 -14.92 -1.55
N CYS A 107 -8.10 -15.57 -1.32
CA CYS A 107 -8.67 -15.79 0.00
C CYS A 107 -7.69 -16.57 0.90
N TRP A 108 -7.10 -17.66 0.40
CA TRP A 108 -6.08 -18.40 1.16
C TRP A 108 -4.80 -17.62 1.37
N TYR A 109 -4.39 -16.80 0.41
CA TYR A 109 -3.21 -15.97 0.52
C TYR A 109 -3.36 -14.92 1.62
N GLU A 110 -4.46 -14.18 1.62
CA GLU A 110 -4.82 -13.23 2.67
C GLU A 110 -4.84 -13.96 4.02
N ARG A 111 -5.59 -15.04 4.14
CA ARG A 111 -5.74 -15.74 5.43
C ARG A 111 -4.44 -16.32 5.98
N SER A 112 -3.52 -16.78 5.11
CA SER A 112 -2.31 -17.49 5.52
C SER A 112 -1.06 -16.61 5.65
N GLN A 113 -0.90 -15.64 4.76
CA GLN A 113 0.36 -14.91 4.54
C GLN A 113 0.21 -13.39 4.63
N TYR A 114 -1.02 -12.86 4.47
CA TYR A 114 -1.28 -11.43 4.48
C TYR A 114 -2.57 -11.10 5.25
N HIS A 115 -2.70 -11.62 6.47
CA HIS A 115 -3.96 -11.62 7.21
C HIS A 115 -4.23 -10.25 7.82
N VAL A 116 -4.94 -9.41 7.06
CA VAL A 116 -5.04 -7.97 7.32
C VAL A 116 -6.48 -7.49 7.38
N ARG A 117 -7.40 -8.11 6.64
CA ARG A 117 -8.78 -7.62 6.50
C ARG A 117 -9.54 -7.52 7.84
N PRO A 118 -9.44 -8.49 8.76
CA PRO A 118 -10.11 -8.39 10.06
C PRO A 118 -9.58 -7.26 10.95
N TRP A 119 -8.46 -6.63 10.58
CA TRP A 119 -7.72 -5.68 11.39
C TRP A 119 -7.67 -4.28 10.81
N LEU A 120 -8.37 -4.03 9.70
CA LEU A 120 -8.31 -2.75 8.99
C LEU A 120 -8.80 -1.57 9.83
N HIS A 121 -9.57 -1.80 10.89
CA HIS A 121 -10.01 -0.77 11.83
C HIS A 121 -8.96 -0.41 12.89
N TYR A 122 -7.90 -1.20 13.06
CA TYR A 122 -6.78 -0.89 13.96
C TYR A 122 -5.70 -0.10 13.22
N HIS A 123 -5.94 1.20 13.04
CA HIS A 123 -5.08 2.11 12.25
C HIS A 123 -3.59 1.99 12.56
N ASP A 124 -3.22 2.07 13.85
CA ASP A 124 -1.80 2.00 14.26
C ASP A 124 -1.14 0.68 13.88
N TRP A 125 -1.89 -0.42 13.96
CA TRP A 125 -1.40 -1.74 13.56
C TRP A 125 -1.23 -1.82 12.05
N VAL A 126 -2.21 -1.39 11.26
CA VAL A 126 -2.11 -1.42 9.78
C VAL A 126 -0.92 -0.58 9.31
N LEU A 127 -0.77 0.63 9.87
CA LEU A 127 0.37 1.50 9.57
C LEU A 127 1.69 0.81 9.89
N ARG A 128 1.83 0.22 11.08
CA ARG A 128 3.09 -0.39 11.52
C ARG A 128 3.41 -1.75 10.90
N THR A 129 2.40 -2.53 10.54
CA THR A 129 2.56 -3.95 10.21
C THR A 129 2.27 -4.25 8.74
N ALA A 130 1.29 -3.57 8.14
CA ALA A 130 0.94 -3.79 6.74
C ALA A 130 1.62 -2.78 5.79
N ILE A 131 1.75 -1.52 6.22
CA ILE A 131 2.29 -0.43 5.40
C ILE A 131 3.79 -0.23 5.62
N VAL A 132 4.24 -0.25 6.87
CA VAL A 132 5.66 -0.17 7.21
C VAL A 132 6.23 -1.58 7.33
N HIS A 133 7.31 -1.89 6.61
CA HIS A 133 8.11 -3.06 6.90
C HIS A 133 9.13 -2.73 7.99
N SER A 134 8.93 -3.25 9.20
CA SER A 134 10.04 -3.47 10.13
C SER A 134 10.36 -4.96 10.06
N SER A 135 11.49 -5.33 9.47
CA SER A 135 11.84 -6.74 9.33
C SER A 135 12.05 -7.40 10.70
N ASP A 136 12.57 -6.66 11.70
CA ASP A 136 13.10 -7.28 12.93
C ASP A 136 12.93 -6.42 14.20
N GLY A 137 11.95 -5.50 14.25
CA GLY A 137 11.76 -4.64 15.43
C GLY A 137 12.85 -3.58 15.62
N GLU A 138 13.83 -3.51 14.71
CA GLU A 138 14.78 -2.41 14.64
C GLU A 138 14.13 -1.17 14.00
N PRO A 139 14.10 -0.01 14.68
CA PRO A 139 13.47 1.21 14.17
C PRO A 139 14.18 1.85 12.97
N ARG A 140 15.38 1.37 12.58
CA ARG A 140 16.34 2.15 11.79
C ARG A 140 16.23 1.99 10.27
N THR A 141 15.52 0.98 9.76
CA THR A 141 15.41 0.69 8.33
C THR A 141 13.96 0.37 7.90
N SER A 142 13.00 1.10 8.46
CA SER A 142 11.59 0.95 8.10
C SER A 142 11.38 1.35 6.63
N ASN A 143 11.11 0.37 5.77
CA ASN A 143 10.66 0.64 4.40
C ASN A 143 9.16 0.87 4.44
N ILE A 144 8.72 2.08 4.10
CA ILE A 144 7.31 2.36 3.84
C ILE A 144 6.98 1.83 2.44
N TYR A 145 5.86 1.14 2.28
CA TYR A 145 5.31 0.76 0.98
C TYR A 145 4.23 1.78 0.57
N PRO A 146 4.54 2.75 -0.30
CA PRO A 146 3.62 3.83 -0.62
C PRO A 146 2.31 3.34 -1.20
N GLU A 147 2.33 2.33 -2.07
CA GLU A 147 1.13 1.75 -2.67
C GLU A 147 0.13 1.25 -1.63
N ARG A 148 0.63 0.66 -0.53
CA ARG A 148 -0.20 0.15 0.56
C ARG A 148 -0.78 1.29 1.40
N TRP A 149 0.00 2.36 1.56
CA TRP A 149 -0.48 3.56 2.21
C TRP A 149 -1.61 4.21 1.41
N PHE A 150 -1.43 4.37 0.10
CA PHE A 150 -2.43 4.98 -0.79
C PHE A 150 -3.72 4.15 -0.82
N ALA A 151 -3.57 2.83 -0.85
CA ALA A 151 -4.69 1.90 -0.78
C ALA A 151 -5.48 2.03 0.52
N TYR A 152 -4.80 2.10 1.66
CA TYR A 152 -5.44 2.12 2.98
C TYR A 152 -6.12 3.46 3.27
N CYS A 153 -5.45 4.57 2.97
CA CYS A 153 -5.96 5.92 3.25
C CYS A 153 -6.97 6.41 2.21
N GLY A 154 -6.75 6.09 0.93
CA GLY A 154 -7.52 6.62 -0.19
C GLY A 154 -8.46 5.62 -0.87
N GLY A 155 -8.32 4.33 -0.59
CA GLY A 155 -9.11 3.27 -1.24
C GLY A 155 -8.73 3.00 -2.69
N GLU A 156 -9.59 2.26 -3.37
CA GLU A 156 -9.40 1.79 -4.77
C GLU A 156 -9.15 2.94 -5.75
N LYS A 157 -9.97 3.99 -5.71
CA LYS A 157 -9.87 5.14 -6.63
C LYS A 157 -8.52 5.82 -6.57
N ILE A 158 -8.05 6.12 -5.36
CA ILE A 158 -6.75 6.75 -5.17
C ILE A 158 -5.61 5.82 -5.58
N LEU A 159 -5.72 4.52 -5.26
CA LEU A 159 -4.72 3.53 -5.64
C LEU A 159 -4.58 3.42 -7.16
N GLU A 160 -5.68 3.48 -7.91
CA GLU A 160 -5.65 3.52 -9.38
C GLU A 160 -4.92 4.77 -9.89
N CYS A 161 -5.23 5.94 -9.33
CA CYS A 161 -4.52 7.17 -9.69
C CYS A 161 -3.04 7.12 -9.32
N TYR A 162 -2.69 6.52 -8.18
CA TYR A 162 -1.30 6.32 -7.79
C TYR A 162 -0.57 5.45 -8.81
N TYR A 163 -1.15 4.33 -9.24
CA TYR A 163 -0.55 3.49 -10.28
C TYR A 163 -0.42 4.20 -11.63
N ALA A 164 -1.45 4.94 -12.05
CA ALA A 164 -1.38 5.76 -13.26
C ALA A 164 -0.26 6.82 -13.16
N THR A 165 -0.06 7.40 -11.97
CA THR A 165 0.98 8.39 -11.73
C THR A 165 2.38 7.79 -11.85
N ILE A 166 2.67 6.70 -11.15
CA ILE A 166 4.01 6.09 -11.18
C ILE A 166 4.32 5.38 -12.51
N GLY A 167 3.29 4.89 -13.20
CA GLY A 167 3.40 4.30 -14.54
C GLY A 167 3.44 5.32 -15.67
N ASN A 168 3.24 6.60 -15.36
CA ASN A 168 3.03 7.67 -16.34
C ASN A 168 1.87 7.39 -17.33
N GLU A 169 0.87 6.63 -16.89
CA GLU A 169 -0.31 6.26 -17.68
C GLU A 169 -1.41 7.33 -17.54
N PRO A 170 -2.37 7.44 -18.48
CA PRO A 170 -3.53 8.29 -18.31
C PRO A 170 -4.32 7.95 -17.03
N PHE A 171 -4.87 8.97 -16.37
CA PHE A 171 -5.76 8.74 -15.22
C PHE A 171 -7.08 8.08 -15.66
N PRO A 172 -7.74 7.31 -14.78
CA PRO A 172 -9.04 6.73 -15.05
C PRO A 172 -10.09 7.76 -15.45
N ASP A 173 -11.00 7.39 -16.36
CA ASP A 173 -12.02 8.32 -16.89
C ASP A 173 -12.93 8.90 -15.81
N TRP A 174 -13.22 8.12 -14.76
CA TRP A 174 -14.06 8.55 -13.64
C TRP A 174 -13.48 9.75 -12.87
N MET A 175 -12.17 10.00 -12.97
CA MET A 175 -11.52 11.16 -12.35
C MET A 175 -11.86 12.46 -13.08
N THR A 176 -12.35 12.37 -14.32
CA THR A 176 -12.35 13.49 -15.28
C THR A 176 -13.71 14.16 -15.45
N ASN A 177 -14.43 14.38 -14.35
CA ASN A 177 -15.69 15.13 -14.37
C ASN A 177 -15.50 16.66 -14.55
N SER A 178 -14.26 17.15 -14.59
CA SER A 178 -13.95 18.56 -14.88
C SER A 178 -14.27 18.91 -16.35
N ARG A 179 -14.66 20.16 -16.60
CA ARG A 179 -14.82 20.72 -17.97
C ARG A 179 -13.54 20.46 -18.79
N ALA A 180 -13.68 20.13 -20.07
CA ALA A 180 -12.60 19.69 -20.95
C ALA A 180 -11.32 20.56 -20.91
N TYR A 181 -11.46 21.88 -20.76
CA TYR A 181 -10.33 22.81 -20.72
C TYR A 181 -9.54 22.81 -19.38
N ARG A 182 -10.09 22.25 -18.29
CA ARG A 182 -9.41 22.12 -16.98
C ARG A 182 -8.84 20.73 -16.73
N ARG A 183 -9.27 19.74 -17.52
CA ARG A 183 -8.94 18.31 -17.34
C ARG A 183 -7.45 18.07 -17.21
N GLU A 184 -6.65 18.65 -18.11
CA GLU A 184 -5.21 18.44 -18.11
C GLU A 184 -4.54 19.07 -16.88
N ALA A 185 -4.88 20.32 -16.55
CA ALA A 185 -4.31 21.01 -15.40
C ALA A 185 -4.64 20.32 -14.07
N ASP A 186 -5.88 19.86 -13.90
CA ASP A 186 -6.33 19.15 -12.69
C ASP A 186 -5.64 17.79 -12.54
N GLN A 187 -5.52 17.03 -13.64
CA GLN A 187 -4.77 15.77 -13.67
C GLN A 187 -3.31 15.99 -13.29
N LEU A 188 -2.66 17.00 -13.89
CA LEU A 188 -1.27 17.29 -13.65
C LEU A 188 -1.00 17.66 -12.19
N ARG A 189 -1.89 18.44 -11.58
CA ARG A 189 -1.83 18.78 -10.15
C ARG A 189 -1.97 17.58 -9.26
N PHE A 190 -2.95 16.73 -9.53
CA PHE A 190 -3.16 15.54 -8.74
C PHE A 190 -1.96 14.58 -8.86
N ARG A 191 -1.39 14.44 -10.05
CA ARG A 191 -0.15 13.70 -10.28
C ARG A 191 0.99 14.22 -9.42
N ILE A 192 1.19 15.54 -9.40
CA ILE A 192 2.22 16.19 -8.58
C ILE A 192 1.98 15.91 -7.09
N GLN A 193 0.74 16.06 -6.61
CA GLN A 193 0.39 15.78 -5.22
C GLN A 193 0.71 14.34 -4.82
N LEU A 194 0.35 13.37 -5.67
CA LEU A 194 0.66 11.95 -5.45
C LEU A 194 2.17 11.70 -5.46
N LEU A 195 2.93 12.31 -6.38
CA LEU A 195 4.40 12.19 -6.42
C LEU A 195 5.08 12.74 -5.17
N ILE A 196 4.57 13.86 -4.64
CA ILE A 196 5.11 14.45 -3.41
C ILE A 196 4.79 13.59 -2.21
N GLN A 197 3.55 13.11 -2.10
CA GLN A 197 3.16 12.20 -1.03
C GLN A 197 3.98 10.92 -1.07
N ASP A 198 4.13 10.32 -2.23
CA ASP A 198 5.00 9.17 -2.43
C ASP A 198 6.45 9.48 -2.03
N GLY A 199 6.99 10.59 -2.53
CA GLY A 199 8.33 11.04 -2.18
C GLY A 199 8.52 11.30 -0.69
N LEU A 200 7.53 11.87 0.01
CA LEU A 200 7.54 12.04 1.46
C LEU A 200 7.60 10.69 2.20
N LEU A 201 6.97 9.66 1.65
CA LEU A 201 6.99 8.30 2.21
C LEU A 201 8.31 7.56 1.92
N THR A 202 8.96 7.85 0.79
CA THR A 202 10.16 7.11 0.35
C THR A 202 11.48 7.83 0.57
N CYS A 203 11.46 9.14 0.83
CA CYS A 203 12.65 9.96 0.98
C CYS A 203 13.59 9.42 2.05
N ARG A 204 14.85 9.21 1.68
CA ARG A 204 15.87 8.66 2.59
C ARG A 204 16.71 9.76 3.25
N SER A 205 16.60 10.99 2.77
CA SER A 205 17.34 12.13 3.29
C SER A 205 16.54 13.42 3.27
N GLU A 206 16.89 14.35 4.16
CA GLU A 206 16.32 15.70 4.17
C GLU A 206 16.65 16.47 2.88
N ALA A 207 17.81 16.23 2.27
CA ALA A 207 18.21 16.86 1.01
C ALA A 207 17.29 16.45 -0.15
N GLU A 208 16.95 15.16 -0.22
CA GLU A 208 16.00 14.61 -1.20
C GLU A 208 14.61 15.21 -1.00
N LEU A 209 14.15 15.29 0.26
CA LEU A 209 12.88 15.92 0.61
C LEU A 209 12.85 17.40 0.19
N ARG A 210 13.90 18.17 0.52
CA ARG A 210 14.01 19.58 0.12
C ARG A 210 14.05 19.76 -1.39
N ARG A 211 14.59 18.79 -2.14
CA ARG A 211 14.58 18.81 -3.61
C ARG A 211 13.16 18.62 -4.14
N LEU A 212 12.42 17.63 -3.62
CA LEU A 212 11.03 17.38 -4.01
C LEU A 212 10.12 18.58 -3.71
N LEU A 213 10.28 19.18 -2.52
CA LEU A 213 9.50 20.36 -2.12
C LEU A 213 9.79 21.55 -3.03
N ARG A 214 11.05 21.79 -3.43
CA ARG A 214 11.39 22.84 -4.40
C ARG A 214 10.76 22.61 -5.77
N VAL A 215 10.70 21.36 -6.23
CA VAL A 215 9.99 21.03 -7.47
C VAL A 215 8.51 21.37 -7.30
N TYR A 216 7.88 21.00 -6.19
CA TYR A 216 6.50 21.38 -5.90
C TYR A 216 6.26 22.91 -5.88
N GLU A 217 7.14 23.68 -5.24
CA GLU A 217 7.08 25.15 -5.20
C GLU A 217 7.06 25.75 -6.60
N ASN A 218 7.99 25.31 -7.45
CA ASN A 218 8.09 25.78 -8.83
C ASN A 218 6.82 25.47 -9.61
N LEU A 219 6.25 24.28 -9.38
CA LEU A 219 5.03 23.82 -10.05
C LEU A 219 3.79 24.59 -9.58
N CYS A 220 3.63 24.84 -8.27
CA CYS A 220 2.55 25.66 -7.73
C CYS A 220 2.63 27.12 -8.19
N THR A 221 3.84 27.68 -8.25
CA THR A 221 4.09 29.03 -8.75
C THR A 221 3.74 29.13 -10.22
N ALA A 222 4.20 28.18 -11.05
CA ALA A 222 3.83 28.11 -12.46
C ALA A 222 2.32 27.94 -12.69
N ALA A 223 1.63 27.28 -11.75
CA ALA A 223 0.20 27.04 -11.82
C ALA A 223 -0.68 28.16 -11.19
N ASN A 224 -0.10 29.25 -10.68
CA ASN A 224 -0.80 30.32 -9.94
C ASN A 224 -1.66 29.81 -8.77
N HIS A 225 -1.17 28.82 -8.01
CA HIS A 225 -1.92 28.23 -6.92
C HIS A 225 -1.43 28.62 -5.53
N PRO A 226 -2.34 28.85 -4.57
CA PRO A 226 -1.95 29.09 -3.19
C PRO A 226 -1.26 27.84 -2.65
N ILE A 227 -0.05 28.04 -2.17
CA ILE A 227 0.77 26.99 -1.60
C ILE A 227 0.35 26.80 -0.13
N PRO A 228 0.01 25.58 0.33
CA PRO A 228 -0.11 25.35 1.77
C PRO A 228 1.23 25.65 2.46
N PRO A 229 1.23 26.29 3.65
CA PRO A 229 2.46 26.77 4.28
C PRO A 229 3.44 25.61 4.62
N TYR A 230 4.60 25.63 3.99
CA TYR A 230 5.67 24.61 4.03
C TYR A 230 6.23 24.29 5.40
N SER A 231 6.22 25.24 6.33
CA SER A 231 6.69 25.03 7.71
C SER A 231 6.01 23.82 8.33
N ARG A 232 4.69 23.67 8.09
CA ARG A 232 3.91 22.55 8.60
C ARG A 232 4.35 21.19 8.05
N ILE A 233 4.75 21.10 6.77
CA ILE A 233 5.14 19.83 6.13
C ILE A 233 6.53 19.39 6.63
N LEU A 234 7.47 20.32 6.75
CA LEU A 234 8.80 20.05 7.29
C LEU A 234 8.76 19.69 8.78
N ASP A 235 7.92 20.38 9.57
CA ASP A 235 7.70 20.06 10.98
C ASP A 235 7.10 18.66 11.16
N LEU A 236 6.15 18.28 10.28
CA LEU A 236 5.54 16.95 10.27
C LEU A 236 6.55 15.86 9.86
N ALA A 237 7.36 16.08 8.82
CA ALA A 237 8.39 15.15 8.37
C ALA A 237 9.51 14.96 9.42
N ALA A 238 9.90 16.03 10.11
CA ALA A 238 10.91 16.00 11.18
C ALA A 238 10.44 15.19 12.40
N SER A 239 9.13 15.11 12.66
CA SER A 239 8.58 14.39 13.82
C SER A 239 8.77 12.87 13.76
N LYS A 240 9.01 12.28 12.57
CA LYS A 240 9.17 10.82 12.32
C LYS A 240 8.08 9.92 12.93
N GLN A 241 6.98 10.48 13.41
CA GLN A 241 5.87 9.75 14.04
C GLN A 241 4.87 9.32 12.97
N PRO A 242 4.44 8.04 12.89
CA PRO A 242 3.47 7.60 11.88
C PRO A 242 2.13 8.37 11.90
N PHE A 243 1.87 9.18 12.93
CA PHE A 243 0.73 10.10 13.00
C PHE A 243 0.71 11.18 11.90
N TRP A 244 1.84 11.58 11.29
CA TRP A 244 1.80 12.55 10.17
C TRP A 244 1.16 11.96 8.91
N LEU A 245 1.13 10.62 8.80
CA LEU A 245 0.54 9.91 7.67
C LEU A 245 -0.97 10.15 7.56
N THR A 246 -1.70 10.32 8.66
CA THR A 246 -3.15 10.58 8.59
C THR A 246 -3.48 11.98 8.06
N ASN A 247 -2.63 12.97 8.34
CA ASN A 247 -2.80 14.35 7.85
C ASN A 247 -2.41 14.53 6.37
N LEU A 248 -1.70 13.56 5.79
CA LEU A 248 -1.32 13.57 4.38
C LEU A 248 -2.24 12.73 3.50
N ALA A 249 -3.32 12.15 4.03
CA ALA A 249 -4.27 11.35 3.25
C ALA A 249 -4.65 12.10 1.95
N PRO A 250 -4.48 11.49 0.77
CA PRO A 250 -4.86 12.08 -0.51
C PRO A 250 -6.36 12.31 -0.44
N GLN A 251 -6.71 13.57 -0.50
CA GLN A 251 -8.09 13.97 -0.69
C GLN A 251 -8.32 14.03 -2.19
N MET A 252 -9.47 13.51 -2.62
CA MET A 252 -9.96 13.79 -3.95
C MET A 252 -10.06 15.32 -4.11
N PRO A 253 -9.72 15.88 -5.28
CA PRO A 253 -9.93 17.30 -5.50
C PRO A 253 -11.41 17.62 -5.31
N ASP A 254 -11.74 18.40 -4.27
CA ASP A 254 -13.05 19.02 -4.12
C ASP A 254 -13.24 20.05 -5.24
N GLU A 255 -14.49 20.37 -5.57
CA GLU A 255 -14.91 21.38 -6.57
C GLU A 255 -14.53 22.83 -6.17
N THR A 256 -13.30 23.06 -5.73
CA THR A 256 -12.83 24.41 -5.40
C THR A 256 -12.68 25.24 -6.69
N PRO A 257 -13.35 26.40 -6.79
CA PRO A 257 -13.35 27.17 -8.00
C PRO A 257 -11.97 27.78 -8.28
N PHE A 258 -11.38 27.39 -9.40
CA PHE A 258 -10.17 27.98 -9.96
C PHE A 258 -10.40 29.45 -10.34
N ASN A 259 -9.47 30.32 -9.94
CA ASN A 259 -9.47 31.74 -10.31
C ASN A 259 -9.13 31.91 -11.80
N SER A 260 -10.10 32.31 -12.62
CA SER A 260 -10.10 32.24 -14.09
C SER A 260 -9.10 33.16 -14.83
N ASN A 261 -8.21 33.85 -14.13
CA ASN A 261 -7.36 34.89 -14.69
C ASN A 261 -6.00 34.39 -15.24
N ALA A 262 -5.83 33.08 -15.48
CA ALA A 262 -4.56 32.49 -15.89
C ALA A 262 -4.54 31.95 -17.34
N SER A 263 -5.21 32.62 -18.28
CA SER A 263 -5.41 32.10 -19.65
C SER A 263 -4.21 32.22 -20.59
N ASP A 264 -3.26 33.13 -20.34
CA ASP A 264 -2.31 33.51 -21.41
C ASP A 264 -0.92 32.87 -21.30
N ASN A 265 -0.63 32.13 -20.22
CA ASN A 265 0.65 31.42 -20.02
C ASN A 265 0.49 29.91 -19.77
N SER A 266 -0.71 29.35 -19.95
CA SER A 266 -1.01 27.99 -19.50
C SER A 266 -0.24 26.90 -20.24
N GLU A 267 -0.04 27.01 -21.56
CA GLU A 267 0.65 25.97 -22.35
C GLU A 267 2.15 25.86 -22.00
N PHE A 268 2.84 26.99 -21.86
CA PHE A 268 4.25 27.01 -21.47
C PHE A 268 4.45 26.47 -20.05
N CYS A 269 3.54 26.84 -19.13
CA CYS A 269 3.53 26.30 -17.78
C CYS A 269 3.27 24.79 -17.78
N LEU A 270 2.29 24.28 -18.54
CA LEU A 270 1.99 22.84 -18.65
C LEU A 270 3.19 22.06 -19.22
N ALA A 271 3.85 22.58 -20.26
CA ALA A 271 5.06 21.96 -20.83
C ALA A 271 6.21 21.88 -19.82
N SER A 272 6.48 22.96 -19.08
CA SER A 272 7.50 22.97 -18.02
C SER A 272 7.17 21.98 -16.90
N ILE A 273 5.90 21.90 -16.50
CA ILE A 273 5.44 20.95 -15.49
C ILE A 273 5.60 19.51 -15.96
N ARG A 274 5.21 19.18 -17.20
CA ARG A 274 5.39 17.84 -17.80
C ARG A 274 6.86 17.42 -17.77
N GLN A 275 7.77 18.30 -18.20
CA GLN A 275 9.21 18.03 -18.17
C GLN A 275 9.72 17.76 -16.75
N GLN A 276 9.23 18.50 -15.74
CA GLN A 276 9.63 18.29 -14.35
C GLN A 276 9.11 16.95 -13.80
N ILE A 277 7.89 16.54 -14.16
CA ILE A 277 7.35 15.22 -13.81
C ILE A 277 8.17 14.11 -14.46
N GLU A 278 8.50 14.23 -15.75
CA GLU A 278 9.36 13.28 -16.46
C GLU A 278 10.74 13.18 -15.80
N ASN A 279 11.32 14.31 -15.38
CA ASN A 279 12.59 14.32 -14.66
C ASN A 279 12.49 13.64 -13.27
N LEU A 280 11.37 13.81 -12.57
CA LEU A 280 11.13 13.15 -11.28
C LEU A 280 10.94 11.64 -11.44
N LEU A 281 10.22 11.21 -12.48
CA LEU A 281 9.98 9.80 -12.78
C LEU A 281 11.24 9.11 -13.32
N GLY A 282 11.98 9.76 -14.24
CA GLY A 282 13.22 9.23 -14.81
C GLY A 282 14.39 9.17 -13.83
N ALA A 283 14.37 9.97 -12.75
CA ALA A 283 15.36 9.86 -11.67
C ALA A 283 15.12 8.65 -10.73
N ARG A 284 13.99 7.94 -10.89
CA ARG A 284 13.60 6.81 -10.02
C ARG A 284 13.83 5.43 -10.65
N THR A 285 13.99 5.36 -11.97
CA THR A 285 14.38 4.14 -12.72
C THR A 285 15.88 3.94 -12.65
#